data_AF-A0A0D2ZT40-F1
#
_entry.id   AF-A0A0D2ZT40-F1
#
_cell.length_a   1.000
_cell.length_b   1.000
_cell.length_c   1.000
_cell.angle_alpha   90.00
_cell.angle_beta   90.00
_cell.angle_gamma   90.00
#
_symmetry.space_group_name_H-M   'P 1'
#
loop_
_entity.id
_entity.type
_entity.pdbx_description
1 polymer ?
#
loop_
_entity_poly.entity_id
_entity_poly.type
_entity_poly.pdbx_seq_one_letter_code
_entity_poly.pdbx_strand_id
1 'polypeptide(L)' 'MEAFEKLEKVGGGTYGKVYRAREKATGLIVALKKTRLHEDEEGVPPTTLCEISILRMLGRDPHIVRF' A
#
# COMPACT_ATOMS: atom_id res chain seq x y z
N MET A 1 11.23 -2.75 -3.08
CA MET A 1 11.28 -1.35 -2.57
C MET A 1 12.25 -0.47 -3.36
N GLU A 2 13.19 -1.04 -4.11
CA GLU A 2 14.19 -0.24 -4.84
C GLU A 2 13.60 0.63 -5.95
N ALA A 3 12.42 0.26 -6.49
CA ALA A 3 11.68 1.05 -7.48
C ALA A 3 11.06 2.34 -6.93
N PHE A 4 11.03 2.55 -5.60
CA PHE A 4 10.41 3.71 -4.97
C PHE A 4 11.39 4.43 -4.05
N GLU A 5 11.37 5.76 -4.12
CA GLU A 5 12.01 6.66 -3.16
C GLU A 5 10.98 7.02 -2.07
N LYS A 6 11.21 6.61 -0.82
CA LYS A 6 10.33 7.02 0.30
C LYS A 6 10.64 8.46 0.69
N LEU A 7 9.62 9.30 0.75
CA LEU A 7 9.75 10.72 1.07
C LEU A 7 9.46 10.96 2.56
N GLU A 8 8.22 10.72 2.98
CA GLU A 8 7.77 10.99 4.35
C GLU A 8 6.76 9.95 4.81
N LYS A 9 6.67 9.74 6.12
CA LYS A 9 5.62 8.91 6.73
C LYS A 9 4.36 9.77 6.88
N VAL A 10 3.29 9.37 6.23
CA VAL A 10 2.00 10.10 6.26
C VAL A 10 1.01 9.54 7.27
N GLY A 11 1.20 8.29 7.71
CA GLY A 11 0.31 7.68 8.69
C GLY A 11 0.81 6.36 9.23
N GLY A 12 0.19 5.89 10.31
CA GLY A 12 0.43 4.55 10.84
C GLY A 12 -0.67 4.14 11.81
N GLY A 13 -0.98 2.85 11.82
CA GLY A 13 -1.98 2.27 12.70
C GLY A 13 -1.78 0.76 12.86
N THR A 14 -2.83 0.10 13.34
CA THR A 14 -2.85 -1.36 13.60
C THR A 14 -2.42 -2.17 12.37
N TYR A 15 -2.87 -1.76 11.18
CA TYR A 15 -2.66 -2.51 9.93
C TYR A 15 -1.37 -2.18 9.16
N GLY A 16 -0.55 -1.24 9.65
CA GLY A 16 0.69 -0.89 8.95
C GLY A 16 1.09 0.57 9.02
N LYS A 17 2.13 0.91 8.25
CA LYS A 17 2.64 2.28 8.06
C LYS A 17 2.38 2.72 6.63
N VAL A 18 1.97 3.97 6.44
CA VAL A 18 1.77 4.56 5.10
C VAL A 18 2.82 5.63 4.88
N TYR A 19 3.44 5.59 3.70
CA TYR A 19 4.47 6.54 3.28
C TYR A 19 4.04 7.23 2.00
N ARG A 20 4.31 8.53 1.91
CA ARG A 20 4.39 9.19 0.61
C ARG A 20 5.71 8.78 -0.03
N ALA A 21 5.67 8.39 -1.30
CA ALA A 21 6.85 7.96 -2.04
C ALA A 21 6.80 8.48 -3.48
N ARG A 22 7.95 8.44 -4.15
CA ARG A 22 8.07 8.70 -5.57
C ARG A 22 8.45 7.40 -6.28
N GLU A 23 7.70 7.03 -7.31
CA GLU A 23 8.10 5.97 -8.22
C GLU A 23 9.29 6.45 -9.06
N LYS A 24 10.42 5.73 -9.02
CA LYS A 24 11.66 6.19 -9.67
C LYS A 24 11.55 6.19 -11.20
N ALA A 25 10.78 5.26 -11.77
CA ALA A 25 10.66 5.12 -13.21
C ALA A 25 9.80 6.22 -13.85
N THR A 26 8.72 6.63 -13.17
CA THR A 26 7.73 7.58 -13.72
C THR A 26 7.81 8.97 -13.09
N GLY A 27 8.46 9.10 -11.92
CA GLY A 27 8.45 10.30 -11.10
C GLY A 27 7.13 10.55 -10.36
N LEU A 28 6.13 9.67 -10.49
CA LEU A 28 4.81 9.84 -9.88
C LEU A 28 4.87 9.76 -8.35
N ILE A 29 4.11 10.64 -7.70
CA ILE A 29 3.90 10.59 -6.25
C ILE A 29 2.83 9.55 -5.95
N VAL A 30 3.18 8.59 -5.09
CA VAL A 30 2.33 7.45 -4.71
C VAL A 30 2.25 7.30 -3.20
N ALA A 31 1.22 6.61 -2.71
CA ALA A 31 1.13 6.17 -1.33
C ALA A 31 1.57 4.70 -1.22
N LEU A 32 2.54 4.41 -0.34
CA LEU A 32 3.00 3.06 -0.04
C LEU A 32 2.50 2.61 1.32
N LYS A 33 1.57 1.65 1.35
CA LYS A 33 1.15 0.96 2.57
C LYS A 33 2.07 -0.24 2.82
N LYS A 34 2.86 -0.17 3.90
CA LYS A 34 3.65 -1.29 4.40
C LYS A 34 2.84 -2.00 5.49
N THR A 35 2.26 -3.14 5.15
CA THR A 35 1.56 -4.01 6.10
C THR A 35 2.55 -4.56 7.14
N ARG A 36 2.11 -4.73 8.39
CA ARG A 36 2.86 -5.51 9.38
C ARG A 36 2.62 -6.99 9.09
N LEU A 37 3.70 -7.75 9.00
CA LEU A 37 3.66 -9.21 9.09
C LEU A 37 4.13 -9.52 10.50
N HIS A 38 3.33 -10.25 11.27
CA HIS A 38 3.78 -10.78 12.55
C HIS A 38 4.74 -11.95 12.28
N GLU A 39 5.81 -12.07 13.06
CA GLU A 39 6.85 -13.09 12.85
C GLU A 39 6.28 -14.52 12.93
N ASP A 40 5.16 -14.70 13.64
CA ASP A 40 4.45 -15.97 13.79
C ASP A 40 3.34 -16.18 12.74
N GLU A 41 3.01 -15.17 11.93
CA GLU A 41 2.00 -15.28 10.87
C GLU A 41 2.68 -15.70 9.56
N GLU A 42 2.47 -16.95 9.16
CA GLU A 42 2.93 -17.44 7.87
C GLU A 42 2.04 -16.89 6.75
N GLY A 43 2.62 -16.04 5.89
CA GLY A 43 1.96 -15.52 4.68
C GLY A 43 1.39 -14.11 4.82
N VAL A 44 0.58 -13.72 3.83
CA VAL A 44 -0.03 -12.38 3.77
C VAL A 44 -1.34 -12.39 4.58
N PRO A 45 -1.56 -11.43 5.50
CA PRO A 45 -2.79 -11.39 6.30
C PRO A 45 -4.05 -11.41 5.41
N PRO A 46 -5.08 -12.22 5.73
CA PRO A 46 -6.31 -12.30 4.92
C PRO A 46 -6.98 -10.94 4.71
N THR A 47 -6.88 -10.06 5.70
CA THR A 47 -7.36 -8.66 5.62
C THR A 47 -6.67 -7.89 4.49
N THR A 48 -5.36 -8.08 4.30
CA THR A 48 -4.60 -7.45 3.21
C THR A 48 -5.02 -8.01 1.85
N LEU A 49 -5.22 -9.33 1.74
CA LEU A 49 -5.69 -9.95 0.49
C LEU A 49 -7.10 -9.48 0.11
N CYS A 50 -7.98 -9.31 1.11
CA CYS A 50 -9.34 -8.80 0.91
C CYS A 50 -9.31 -7.35 0.41
N GLU A 51 -8.53 -6.47 1.05
CA GLU A 51 -8.35 -5.07 0.62
C GLU A 51 -7.88 -4.98 -0.84
N ILE A 52 -6.86 -5.76 -1.23
CA ILE A 52 -6.32 -5.77 -2.59
C ILE A 52 -7.40 -6.22 -3.58
N SER A 53 -8.11 -7.30 -3.27
CA SER A 53 -9.14 -7.86 -4.14
C SER A 53 -10.26 -6.84 -4.40
N ILE A 54 -10.77 -6.21 -3.34
CA ILE A 54 -11.86 -5.22 -3.44
C ILE A 54 -11.40 -3.99 -4.23
N LEU A 55 -10.22 -3.43 -3.94
CA LEU A 55 -9.74 -2.24 -4.65
C LEU A 55 -9.48 -2.51 -6.15
N ARG A 56 -8.99 -3.71 -6.49
CA ARG A 56 -8.82 -4.10 -7.91
C ARG A 56 -10.16 -4.23 -8.63
N MET A 57 -11.19 -4.76 -7.96
CA MET A 57 -12.54 -4.85 -8.52
C MET A 57 -13.17 -3.47 -8.73
N LEU A 58 -12.91 -2.53 -7.83
CA LEU A 58 -13.47 -1.17 -7.87
C LEU A 58 -12.63 -0.16 -8.66
N GLY A 59 -11.49 -0.55 -9.23
CA GLY A 59 -10.49 0.36 -9.81
C GLY A 59 -10.92 1.16 -11.05
N ARG A 60 -12.17 1.03 -11.50
CA ARG A 60 -12.76 1.84 -12.57
C ARG A 60 -13.55 3.04 -12.05
N ASP A 61 -13.93 3.05 -10.77
CA ASP A 61 -14.69 4.16 -10.18
C ASP A 61 -13.74 5.33 -9.84
N PRO A 62 -13.99 6.55 -10.35
CA PRO A 62 -13.13 7.72 -10.09
C PRO A 62 -13.15 8.20 -8.63
N HIS A 63 -14.12 7.78 -7.82
CA HIS A 63 -14.22 8.15 -6.40
C HIS A 63 -13.55 7.14 -5.46
N ILE A 64 -13.04 6.03 -6.00
CA ILE A 64 -12.33 5.01 -5.24
C ILE A 64 -10.83 5.12 -5.49
N VAL A 65 -10.04 4.98 -4.43
CA VAL A 65 -8.58 4.98 -4.54
C VAL A 65 -8.11 3.84 -5.43
N ARG A 66 -7.25 4.15 -6.40
CA ARG A 66 -6.70 3.16 -7.31
C ARG A 66 -5.55 2.40 -6.65
N PHE A 67 -5.61 1.07 -6.76
CA PHE A 67 -4.53 0.15 -6.41
C PHE A 67 -3.52 0.01 -7.56
#